data_AF-A0A2E4B195-F1
#
_entry.id   AF-A0A2E4B195-F1
#
_cell.length_a   1.000
_cell.length_b   1.000
_cell.length_c   1.000
_cell.angle_alpha   90.00
_cell.angle_beta   90.00
_cell.angle_gamma   90.00
#
_symmetry.space_group_name_H-M   'P 1'
#
loop_
_entity.id
_entity.type
_entity.pdbx_description
1 polymer ?
#
loop_
_entity_poly.entity_id
_entity_poly.type
_entity_poly.pdbx_seq_one_letter_code
_entity_poly.pdbx_strand_id
1 'polypeptide(L)'
;MGATFAEGSEGPDGFYLDSEGSPLPVSASELERYTYCPVSWRLAKEGAAGVGEAITSGIEKHKEIHQEMNDFQASMIKLRRELLIWSWWFGIIIAFAIDAIAFVYIDDLMNSPMEMAKILSMWSVSFLGAAVLSIVVPWRNWLNMEPTTSEIETLSKSFEATGLEPTWNPIGFLGGWFSGGKTEAGLLLSTIVIGLHAIALAAADNRTQAGFILVVTAFVWTFFATWQLQKSLFAENEMIANRNRAGLEEGTDIVYSDDDKSSGLLQDTKTGLRGRPDQIIIIDGEFIPVEQKTGRVPKKPHQSHRLQLLAYISLVETNTKKAPPYGVLKYGEEDAHQVFWDEHAKELLHNSIKEVQKLMIEGGAKRNHEREGKCRNCSRRHACEQSLFTE
;
A
#
# COMPACT_ATOMS: atom_id res chain seq x y z
N MET A 1 23.59 -3.95 -39.46
CA MET A 1 22.13 -3.71 -39.41
C MET A 1 21.68 -4.22 -38.06
N GLY A 2 21.10 -3.37 -37.21
CA GLY A 2 20.67 -3.80 -35.88
C GLY A 2 19.40 -4.64 -35.98
N ALA A 3 19.17 -5.53 -35.00
CA ALA A 3 17.92 -6.26 -34.91
C ALA A 3 16.76 -5.28 -34.68
N THR A 4 15.64 -5.51 -35.37
CA THR A 4 14.34 -4.89 -35.09
C THR A 4 13.63 -5.73 -34.04
N PHE A 5 13.12 -5.09 -32.99
CA PHE A 5 12.54 -5.74 -31.81
C PHE A 5 11.02 -5.67 -31.76
N ALA A 6 10.43 -4.76 -32.53
CA ALA A 6 9.00 -4.58 -32.65
C ALA A 6 8.65 -4.08 -34.06
N GLU A 7 7.42 -4.36 -34.48
CA GLU A 7 6.81 -3.73 -35.65
C GLU A 7 5.82 -2.67 -35.17
N GLY A 8 5.82 -1.52 -35.83
CA GLY A 8 5.01 -0.39 -35.39
C GLY A 8 5.32 0.89 -36.15
N SER A 9 4.61 1.96 -35.80
CA SER A 9 4.78 3.29 -36.37
C SER A 9 4.65 4.38 -35.32
N GLU A 10 5.12 5.58 -35.64
CA GLU A 10 4.99 6.75 -34.76
C GLU A 10 3.52 7.17 -34.66
N GLY A 11 3.01 7.25 -33.43
CA GLY A 11 1.67 7.73 -33.12
C GLY A 11 1.57 9.26 -33.06
N PRO A 12 0.35 9.81 -32.92
CA PRO A 12 0.10 11.26 -32.97
C PRO A 12 0.79 12.05 -31.84
N ASP A 13 1.00 11.43 -30.68
CA ASP A 13 1.69 12.05 -29.54
C ASP A 13 3.22 11.83 -29.56
N GLY A 14 3.76 11.23 -30.64
CA GLY A 14 5.17 10.89 -30.83
C GLY A 14 5.64 9.63 -30.09
N PHE A 15 4.75 8.89 -29.42
CA PHE A 15 5.02 7.54 -28.91
C PHE A 15 4.79 6.52 -30.02
N TYR A 16 5.62 5.48 -30.10
CA TYR A 16 5.45 4.46 -31.13
C TYR A 16 4.44 3.41 -30.70
N LEU A 17 3.56 3.04 -31.63
CA LEU A 17 2.47 2.11 -31.43
C LEU A 17 2.76 0.79 -32.15
N ASP A 18 2.31 -0.32 -31.57
CA ASP A 18 2.31 -1.63 -32.21
C ASP A 18 1.21 -1.74 -33.28
N SER A 19 1.11 -2.93 -33.90
CA SER A 19 0.09 -3.25 -34.90
C SER A 19 -1.35 -3.17 -34.38
N GLU A 20 -1.56 -3.24 -33.06
CA GLU A 20 -2.87 -3.14 -32.41
C GLU A 20 -3.20 -1.70 -31.99
N GLY A 21 -2.29 -0.75 -32.22
CA GLY A 21 -2.45 0.66 -31.84
C GLY A 21 -2.12 0.94 -30.37
N SER A 22 -1.50 0.00 -29.66
CA SER A 22 -1.07 0.18 -28.27
C SER A 22 0.38 0.69 -28.20
N PRO A 23 0.74 1.58 -27.26
CA PRO A 23 2.12 2.04 -27.11
C PRO A 23 3.10 0.91 -26.80
N LEU A 24 4.25 0.93 -27.46
CA LEU A 24 5.29 -0.09 -27.25
C LEU A 24 5.75 -0.11 -25.79
N PRO A 25 5.78 -1.28 -25.13
CA PRO A 25 6.04 -1.34 -23.70
C PRO A 25 7.52 -1.07 -23.39
N VAL A 26 7.76 -0.10 -22.51
CA VAL A 26 9.10 0.26 -22.01
C VAL A 26 9.12 0.14 -20.49
N SER A 27 10.02 -0.69 -19.95
CA SER A 27 10.19 -0.78 -18.50
C SER A 27 11.12 0.29 -17.94
N ALA A 28 10.92 0.72 -16.69
CA ALA A 28 11.83 1.63 -15.98
C ALA A 28 13.29 1.10 -15.99
N SER A 29 13.48 -0.21 -15.81
CA SER A 29 14.80 -0.86 -15.89
C SER A 29 15.44 -0.82 -17.30
N GLU A 30 14.63 -0.72 -18.35
CA GLU A 30 15.13 -0.55 -19.72
C GLU A 30 15.62 0.87 -19.96
N LEU A 31 14.91 1.87 -19.43
CA LEU A 31 15.35 3.27 -19.45
C LEU A 31 16.68 3.45 -18.70
N GLU A 32 16.83 2.80 -17.54
CA GLU A 32 18.10 2.77 -16.78
C GLU A 32 19.24 2.22 -17.66
N ARG A 33 19.02 1.02 -18.23
CA ARG A 33 20.02 0.32 -19.07
C ARG A 33 20.36 1.10 -20.33
N TYR A 34 19.36 1.68 -21.00
CA TYR A 34 19.54 2.51 -22.19
C TYR A 34 20.43 3.72 -21.88
N THR A 35 20.12 4.42 -20.78
CA THR A 35 20.87 5.59 -20.33
C THR A 35 22.29 5.23 -19.91
N TYR A 36 22.49 4.06 -19.30
CA TYR A 36 23.81 3.54 -18.98
C TYR A 36 24.65 3.36 -20.25
N CYS A 37 24.12 2.64 -21.24
CA CYS A 37 24.66 2.47 -22.59
C CYS A 37 23.61 1.84 -23.55
N PRO A 38 23.26 2.51 -24.67
CA PRO A 38 22.28 1.99 -25.64
C PRO A 38 22.66 0.64 -26.25
N VAL A 39 23.96 0.37 -26.42
CA VAL A 39 24.44 -0.93 -26.91
C VAL A 39 24.19 -2.02 -25.87
N SER A 40 24.41 -1.73 -24.59
CA SER A 40 24.12 -2.69 -23.52
C SER A 40 22.62 -2.98 -23.40
N TRP A 41 21.77 -1.99 -23.64
CA TRP A 41 20.31 -2.18 -23.73
C TRP A 41 19.93 -3.06 -24.91
N ARG A 42 20.45 -2.76 -26.12
CA ARG A 42 20.22 -3.57 -27.33
C ARG A 42 20.64 -5.02 -27.14
N LEU A 43 21.85 -5.26 -26.61
CA LEU A 43 22.35 -6.60 -26.33
C LEU A 43 21.45 -7.35 -25.33
N ALA A 44 20.90 -6.66 -24.32
CA ALA A 44 19.95 -7.27 -23.40
C ALA A 44 18.64 -7.69 -24.10
N LYS A 45 18.14 -6.89 -25.04
CA LYS A 45 16.97 -7.22 -25.87
C LYS A 45 17.26 -8.38 -26.84
N GLU A 46 18.48 -8.48 -27.36
CA GLU A 46 18.95 -9.59 -28.20
C GLU A 46 19.19 -10.89 -27.42
N GLY A 47 19.02 -10.88 -26.08
CA GLY A 47 19.16 -12.06 -25.23
C GLY A 47 20.55 -12.26 -24.61
N ALA A 48 21.48 -11.32 -24.77
CA ALA A 48 22.78 -11.39 -24.11
C ALA A 48 22.60 -11.18 -22.59
N ALA A 49 22.87 -12.24 -21.83
CA ALA A 49 22.85 -12.20 -20.36
C ALA A 49 23.94 -11.27 -19.83
N GLY A 50 23.67 -10.57 -18.73
CA GLY A 50 24.73 -9.86 -18.03
C GLY A 50 25.55 -10.85 -17.22
N VAL A 51 26.88 -10.86 -17.40
CA VAL A 51 27.81 -11.73 -16.67
C VAL A 51 28.66 -10.90 -15.71
N GLY A 52 28.88 -11.39 -14.50
CA GLY A 52 29.77 -10.77 -13.51
C GLY A 52 29.32 -10.96 -12.07
N GLU A 53 30.29 -10.99 -11.16
CA GLU A 53 30.07 -11.10 -9.70
C GLU A 53 29.19 -9.96 -9.17
N ALA A 54 29.37 -8.73 -9.69
CA ALA A 54 28.57 -7.58 -9.30
C ALA A 54 27.06 -7.71 -9.64
N ILE A 55 26.71 -8.44 -10.71
CA ILE A 55 25.30 -8.67 -11.07
C ILE A 55 24.67 -9.71 -10.16
N THR A 56 25.37 -10.83 -9.96
CA THR A 56 24.87 -11.91 -9.09
C THR A 56 24.71 -11.42 -7.66
N SER A 57 25.72 -10.72 -7.11
CA SER A 57 25.63 -10.06 -5.81
C SER A 57 24.53 -9.00 -5.75
N GLY A 58 24.32 -8.23 -6.81
CA GLY A 58 23.24 -7.23 -6.88
C GLY A 58 21.84 -7.86 -6.81
N ILE A 59 21.62 -8.97 -7.54
CA ILE A 59 20.35 -9.73 -7.53
C ILE A 59 20.10 -10.32 -6.15
N GLU A 60 21.12 -10.90 -5.51
CA GLU A 60 21.01 -11.49 -4.18
C GLU A 60 20.65 -10.44 -3.13
N LYS A 61 21.36 -9.30 -3.10
CA LYS A 61 21.04 -8.19 -2.19
C LYS A 61 19.64 -7.62 -2.41
N HIS A 62 19.18 -7.50 -3.66
CA HIS A 62 17.82 -7.02 -3.95
C HIS A 62 16.76 -7.99 -3.46
N LYS A 63 17.03 -9.30 -3.56
CA LYS A 63 16.17 -10.34 -2.99
C LYS A 63 16.14 -10.27 -1.45
N GLU A 64 17.27 -10.03 -0.80
CA GLU A 64 17.35 -9.83 0.67
C GLU A 64 16.51 -8.63 1.11
N ILE A 65 16.68 -7.47 0.46
CA ILE A 65 15.90 -6.24 0.75
C ILE A 65 14.39 -6.50 0.59
N HIS A 66 14.00 -7.22 -0.48
CA HIS A 66 12.61 -7.59 -0.68
C HIS A 66 12.06 -8.50 0.42
N GLN A 67 12.86 -9.45 0.92
CA GLN A 67 12.47 -10.31 2.03
C GLN A 67 12.30 -9.51 3.33
N GLU A 68 13.24 -8.62 3.64
CA GLU A 68 13.17 -7.75 4.82
C GLU A 68 11.92 -6.85 4.78
N MET A 69 11.57 -6.31 3.61
CA MET A 69 10.36 -5.52 3.42
C MET A 69 9.09 -6.34 3.66
N ASN A 70 9.02 -7.57 3.13
CA ASN A 70 7.88 -8.45 3.33
C ASN A 70 7.72 -8.84 4.82
N ASP A 71 8.83 -9.12 5.50
CA ASP A 71 8.84 -9.44 6.93
C ASP A 71 8.36 -8.25 7.78
N PHE A 72 8.76 -7.03 7.43
CA PHE A 72 8.27 -5.81 8.07
C PHE A 72 6.75 -5.65 7.88
N GLN A 73 6.23 -5.84 6.66
CA GLN A 73 4.79 -5.75 6.41
C GLN A 73 3.99 -6.78 7.20
N ALA A 74 4.42 -8.05 7.16
CA ALA A 74 3.77 -9.12 7.91
C ALA A 74 3.71 -8.79 9.42
N SER A 75 4.78 -8.23 9.97
CA SER A 75 4.83 -7.82 11.38
C SER A 75 3.95 -6.60 11.69
N MET A 76 3.84 -5.63 10.77
CA MET A 76 2.93 -4.48 10.92
C MET A 76 1.45 -4.92 10.92
N ILE A 77 1.08 -5.80 9.99
CA ILE A 77 -0.27 -6.37 9.88
C ILE A 77 -0.62 -7.14 11.16
N LYS A 78 0.32 -7.96 11.64
CA LYS A 78 0.19 -8.68 12.91
C LYS A 78 -0.07 -7.71 14.07
N LEU A 79 0.72 -6.64 14.21
CA LEU A 79 0.52 -5.62 15.24
C LEU A 79 -0.87 -4.99 15.17
N ARG A 80 -1.30 -4.54 13.98
CA ARG A 80 -2.62 -3.94 13.77
C ARG A 80 -3.73 -4.88 14.21
N ARG A 81 -3.64 -6.17 13.83
CA ARG A 81 -4.58 -7.20 14.26
C ARG A 81 -4.63 -7.35 15.78
N GLU A 82 -3.47 -7.47 16.43
CA GLU A 82 -3.42 -7.67 17.88
C GLU A 82 -3.96 -6.45 18.65
N LEU A 83 -3.70 -5.23 18.17
CA LEU A 83 -4.23 -3.97 18.74
C LEU A 83 -5.74 -3.82 18.53
N LEU A 84 -6.27 -4.24 17.38
CA LEU A 84 -7.71 -4.26 17.13
C LEU A 84 -8.42 -5.23 18.07
N ILE A 85 -7.92 -6.46 18.24
CA ILE A 85 -8.49 -7.40 19.20
C ILE A 85 -8.45 -6.81 20.63
N TRP A 86 -7.32 -6.18 21.00
CA TRP A 86 -7.18 -5.52 22.29
C TRP A 86 -8.20 -4.41 22.50
N SER A 87 -8.42 -3.52 21.53
CA SER A 87 -9.35 -2.40 21.67
C SER A 87 -10.80 -2.86 21.83
N TRP A 88 -11.19 -3.94 21.16
CA TRP A 88 -12.51 -4.56 21.32
C TRP A 88 -12.66 -5.19 22.71
N TRP A 89 -11.65 -5.90 23.20
CA TRP A 89 -11.67 -6.48 24.55
C TRP A 89 -11.72 -5.39 25.63
N PHE A 90 -11.01 -4.28 25.42
CA PHE A 90 -11.07 -3.13 26.30
C PHE A 90 -12.46 -2.48 26.28
N GLY A 91 -13.11 -2.41 25.12
CA GLY A 91 -14.51 -1.96 25.00
C GLY A 91 -15.49 -2.81 25.82
N ILE A 92 -15.31 -4.13 25.85
CA ILE A 92 -16.12 -5.05 26.69
C ILE A 92 -15.95 -4.72 28.19
N ILE A 93 -14.72 -4.44 28.64
CA ILE A 93 -14.45 -4.06 30.03
C ILE A 93 -15.19 -2.77 30.38
N ILE A 94 -15.12 -1.75 29.52
CA ILE A 94 -15.84 -0.48 29.72
C ILE A 94 -17.34 -0.72 29.80
N ALA A 95 -17.91 -1.52 28.89
CA ALA A 95 -19.33 -1.84 28.88
C ALA A 95 -19.77 -2.50 30.20
N PHE A 96 -19.07 -3.54 30.65
CA PHE A 96 -19.38 -4.20 31.92
C PHE A 96 -19.19 -3.29 33.13
N ALA A 97 -18.22 -2.38 33.11
CA ALA A 97 -18.02 -1.41 34.19
C ALA A 97 -19.17 -0.39 34.25
N ILE A 98 -19.60 0.13 33.10
CA ILE A 98 -20.76 1.04 33.01
C ILE A 98 -22.02 0.33 33.48
N ASP A 99 -22.26 -0.90 33.02
CA ASP A 99 -23.43 -1.69 33.41
C ASP A 99 -23.41 -2.01 34.89
N ALA A 100 -22.26 -2.41 35.45
CA ALA A 100 -22.14 -2.66 36.88
C ALA A 100 -22.51 -1.43 37.72
N ILE A 101 -22.01 -0.24 37.33
CA ILE A 101 -22.36 1.03 37.97
C ILE A 101 -23.86 1.28 37.81
N ALA A 102 -24.40 1.12 36.61
CA ALA A 102 -25.83 1.29 36.36
C ALA A 102 -26.65 0.37 37.29
N PHE A 103 -26.39 -0.93 37.32
CA PHE A 103 -27.13 -1.89 38.15
C PHE A 103 -27.07 -1.61 39.66
N VAL A 104 -25.94 -1.09 40.16
CA VAL A 104 -25.79 -0.77 41.59
C VAL A 104 -26.55 0.50 41.96
N TYR A 105 -26.55 1.52 41.10
CA TYR A 105 -27.10 2.84 41.42
C TYR A 105 -28.50 3.10 40.82
N ILE A 106 -29.03 2.20 39.99
CA ILE A 106 -30.29 2.45 39.28
C ILE A 106 -31.49 2.58 40.23
N ASP A 107 -31.48 1.85 41.35
CA ASP A 107 -32.54 1.94 42.37
C ASP A 107 -32.52 3.28 43.12
N ASP A 108 -31.34 3.91 43.26
CA ASP A 108 -31.18 5.23 43.89
C ASP A 108 -31.43 6.39 42.91
N LEU A 109 -31.09 6.20 41.64
CA LEU A 109 -31.21 7.23 40.60
C LEU A 109 -32.62 7.28 39.97
N MET A 110 -33.33 6.16 39.94
CA MET A 110 -34.62 6.03 39.26
C MET A 110 -35.63 5.25 40.09
N ASN A 111 -36.84 5.80 40.23
CA ASN A 111 -37.93 5.19 40.99
C ASN A 111 -38.38 3.81 40.48
N SER A 112 -38.06 3.44 39.21
CA SER A 112 -38.41 2.13 38.65
C SER A 112 -37.45 1.69 37.53
N PRO A 113 -36.54 0.74 37.80
CA PRO A 113 -35.62 0.19 36.80
C PRO A 113 -36.32 -0.49 35.61
N MET A 114 -37.52 -1.03 35.85
CA MET A 114 -38.36 -1.58 34.78
C MET A 114 -38.77 -0.52 33.76
N GLU A 115 -39.03 0.72 34.19
CA GLU A 115 -39.30 1.82 33.25
C GLU A 115 -38.06 2.18 32.43
N MET A 116 -36.86 2.11 33.02
CA MET A 116 -35.61 2.28 32.26
C MET A 116 -35.43 1.18 31.20
N ALA A 117 -35.68 -0.08 31.55
CA ALA A 117 -35.60 -1.18 30.60
C ALA A 117 -36.58 -0.99 29.43
N LYS A 118 -37.80 -0.51 29.71
CA LYS A 118 -38.76 -0.13 28.66
C LYS A 118 -38.24 1.00 27.79
N ILE A 119 -37.65 2.05 28.38
CA ILE A 119 -37.07 3.17 27.63
C ILE A 119 -35.94 2.69 26.70
N LEU A 120 -35.00 1.90 27.22
CA LEU A 120 -33.93 1.31 26.41
C LEU A 120 -34.48 0.41 25.30
N SER A 121 -35.50 -0.40 25.60
CA SER A 121 -36.16 -1.24 24.59
C SER A 121 -36.82 -0.39 23.49
N MET A 122 -37.52 0.69 23.84
CA MET A 122 -38.11 1.62 22.87
C MET A 122 -37.03 2.31 22.03
N TRP A 123 -35.89 2.63 22.64
CA TRP A 123 -34.76 3.23 21.93
C TRP A 123 -34.12 2.24 20.96
N SER A 124 -33.92 0.97 21.36
CA SER A 124 -33.45 -0.11 20.49
C SER A 124 -34.38 -0.30 19.28
N VAL A 125 -35.70 -0.33 19.50
CA VAL A 125 -36.69 -0.40 18.40
C VAL A 125 -36.62 0.83 17.50
N SER A 126 -36.37 2.02 18.06
CA SER A 126 -36.22 3.26 17.27
C SER A 126 -34.96 3.21 16.39
N PHE A 127 -33.84 2.69 16.92
CA PHE A 127 -32.62 2.43 16.16
C PHE A 127 -32.86 1.39 15.05
N LEU A 128 -33.62 0.33 15.33
CA LEU A 128 -33.97 -0.66 14.32
C LEU A 128 -34.82 -0.05 13.21
N GLY A 129 -35.83 0.74 13.57
CA GLY A 129 -36.67 1.46 12.62
C GLY A 129 -35.84 2.43 11.76
N ALA A 130 -34.95 3.20 12.38
CA ALA A 130 -34.03 4.08 11.68
C ALA A 130 -33.07 3.31 10.75
N ALA A 131 -32.55 2.16 11.19
CA ALA A 131 -31.69 1.31 10.36
C ALA A 131 -32.44 0.79 9.13
N VAL A 132 -33.64 0.24 9.32
CA VAL A 132 -34.48 -0.26 8.22
C VAL A 132 -34.85 0.88 7.27
N LEU A 133 -35.25 2.05 7.78
CA LEU A 133 -35.54 3.23 6.96
C LEU A 133 -34.28 3.68 6.20
N SER A 134 -33.13 3.70 6.85
CA SER A 134 -31.85 4.07 6.22
C SER A 134 -31.44 3.12 5.09
N ILE A 135 -31.77 1.84 5.20
CA ILE A 135 -31.54 0.82 4.15
C ILE A 135 -32.55 0.96 3.00
N VAL A 136 -33.83 1.19 3.31
CA VAL A 136 -34.91 1.21 2.32
C VAL A 136 -34.99 2.53 1.57
N VAL A 137 -34.71 3.65 2.25
CA VAL A 137 -34.82 4.99 1.69
C VAL A 137 -33.48 5.41 1.07
N PRO A 138 -33.45 5.92 -0.17
CA PRO A 138 -32.22 6.39 -0.81
C PRO A 138 -31.82 7.79 -0.30
N TRP A 139 -31.72 7.95 1.03
CA TRP A 139 -31.49 9.24 1.69
C TRP A 139 -30.13 9.84 1.32
N ARG A 140 -29.13 9.01 1.02
CA ARG A 140 -27.81 9.46 0.55
C ARG A 140 -27.90 10.22 -0.77
N ASN A 141 -28.77 9.79 -1.67
CA ASN A 141 -28.99 10.44 -2.97
C ASN A 141 -29.60 11.82 -2.79
N TRP A 142 -30.44 12.00 -1.77
CA TRP A 142 -31.05 13.30 -1.47
C TRP A 142 -30.06 14.30 -0.88
N LEU A 143 -29.05 13.81 -0.17
CA LEU A 143 -28.00 14.64 0.44
C LEU A 143 -26.73 14.73 -0.41
N ASN A 144 -26.71 14.19 -1.64
CA ASN A 144 -25.51 14.04 -2.47
C ASN A 144 -24.33 13.39 -1.73
N MET A 145 -24.63 12.44 -0.84
CA MET A 145 -23.66 11.64 -0.08
C MET A 145 -23.54 10.23 -0.65
N GLU A 146 -23.67 10.06 -1.97
CA GLU A 146 -23.37 8.77 -2.58
C GLU A 146 -21.88 8.49 -2.35
N PRO A 147 -21.52 7.35 -1.74
CA PRO A 147 -20.13 6.98 -1.64
C PRO A 147 -19.62 6.82 -3.07
N THR A 148 -18.71 7.71 -3.48
CA THR A 148 -18.12 7.64 -4.81
C THR A 148 -17.44 6.28 -4.93
N THR A 149 -17.43 5.69 -6.13
CA THR A 149 -16.68 4.45 -6.39
C THR A 149 -15.23 4.55 -5.91
N SER A 150 -14.65 5.75 -5.98
CA SER A 150 -13.34 6.07 -5.41
C SER A 150 -13.28 6.00 -3.88
N GLU A 151 -14.33 6.38 -3.14
CA GLU A 151 -14.37 6.26 -1.67
C GLU A 151 -14.50 4.81 -1.21
N ILE A 152 -15.27 4.00 -1.94
CA ILE A 152 -15.39 2.56 -1.69
C ILE A 152 -14.06 1.87 -1.98
N GLU A 153 -13.39 2.23 -3.09
CA GLU A 153 -12.05 1.77 -3.41
C GLU A 153 -11.01 2.22 -2.38
N THR A 154 -11.11 3.47 -1.89
CA THR A 154 -10.22 3.99 -0.84
C THR A 154 -10.45 3.29 0.49
N LEU A 155 -11.71 2.96 0.83
CA LEU A 155 -12.04 2.17 2.02
C LEU A 155 -11.55 0.72 1.89
N SER A 156 -11.71 0.08 0.74
CA SER A 156 -11.14 -1.23 0.44
C SER A 156 -9.63 -1.20 0.59
N LYS A 157 -8.95 -0.23 -0.04
CA LYS A 157 -7.50 -0.03 0.08
C LYS A 157 -7.05 0.28 1.50
N SER A 158 -7.84 1.03 2.28
CA SER A 158 -7.53 1.31 3.69
C SER A 158 -7.64 0.07 4.58
N PHE A 159 -8.55 -0.84 4.24
CA PHE A 159 -8.74 -2.10 4.93
C PHE A 159 -7.70 -3.14 4.49
N GLU A 160 -7.40 -3.22 3.19
CA GLU A 160 -6.26 -3.97 2.63
C GLU A 160 -4.95 -3.47 3.25
N ALA A 161 -4.79 -2.17 3.45
CA ALA A 161 -3.63 -1.61 4.16
C ALA A 161 -3.56 -2.05 5.63
N THR A 162 -4.66 -2.44 6.28
CA THR A 162 -4.60 -3.09 7.60
C THR A 162 -4.13 -4.54 7.55
N GLY A 163 -4.03 -5.12 6.34
CA GLY A 163 -3.60 -6.51 6.08
C GLY A 163 -4.52 -7.56 6.67
N LEU A 164 -5.75 -7.17 7.01
CA LEU A 164 -6.77 -8.08 7.48
C LEU A 164 -7.60 -8.49 6.28
N GLU A 165 -7.49 -9.77 5.88
CA GLU A 165 -8.43 -10.31 4.91
C GLU A 165 -9.83 -10.39 5.56
N PRO A 166 -10.88 -9.88 4.89
CA PRO A 166 -12.24 -10.17 5.30
C PRO A 166 -12.48 -11.68 5.17
N THR A 167 -12.45 -12.41 6.27
CA THR A 167 -12.60 -13.87 6.28
C THR A 167 -13.93 -14.37 5.68
N TRP A 168 -14.93 -13.50 5.54
CA TRP A 168 -16.31 -13.85 5.16
C TRP A 168 -16.74 -13.29 3.80
N ASN A 169 -16.02 -12.32 3.22
CA ASN A 169 -16.40 -11.71 1.93
C ASN A 169 -15.19 -11.60 0.99
N PRO A 170 -15.30 -12.01 -0.29
CA PRO A 170 -14.21 -11.89 -1.26
C PRO A 170 -13.91 -10.44 -1.64
N ILE A 171 -12.68 -10.20 -2.12
CA ILE A 171 -12.24 -8.93 -2.70
C ILE A 171 -13.16 -8.58 -3.88
N GLY A 172 -13.82 -7.42 -3.84
CA GLY A 172 -14.81 -6.98 -4.83
C GLY A 172 -16.27 -7.34 -4.53
N PHE A 173 -16.61 -7.85 -3.34
CA PHE A 173 -18.00 -8.09 -2.94
C PHE A 173 -18.78 -6.78 -2.74
N LEU A 174 -19.61 -6.42 -3.71
CA LEU A 174 -20.55 -5.28 -3.68
C LEU A 174 -21.84 -5.60 -2.87
N GLY A 175 -21.70 -6.22 -1.70
CA GLY A 175 -22.81 -6.58 -0.81
C GLY A 175 -22.38 -6.69 0.65
N GLY A 176 -23.31 -6.83 1.60
CA GLY A 176 -23.01 -6.98 3.03
C GLY A 176 -22.83 -5.66 3.79
N TRP A 177 -22.33 -5.70 5.05
CA TRP A 177 -22.19 -4.57 6.00
C TRP A 177 -21.65 -3.25 5.39
N PHE A 178 -20.96 -3.34 4.25
CA PHE A 178 -20.35 -2.22 3.52
C PHE A 178 -21.24 -1.59 2.45
N SER A 179 -22.20 -2.32 1.86
CA SER A 179 -23.21 -1.74 0.95
C SER A 179 -24.23 -0.88 1.71
N GLY A 180 -24.49 -1.22 2.97
CA GLY A 180 -25.29 -0.38 3.87
C GLY A 180 -24.57 0.88 4.33
N GLY A 181 -23.24 0.99 4.20
CA GLY A 181 -22.49 2.11 4.78
C GLY A 181 -22.33 2.05 6.30
N LYS A 182 -21.32 2.76 6.84
CA LYS A 182 -20.94 2.74 8.28
C LYS A 182 -22.10 3.12 9.21
N THR A 183 -23.00 3.97 8.74
CA THR A 183 -24.16 4.45 9.50
C THR A 183 -25.15 3.32 9.81
N GLU A 184 -25.49 2.48 8.84
CA GLU A 184 -26.47 1.39 8.96
C GLU A 184 -25.92 0.29 9.84
N ALA A 185 -24.64 -0.06 9.65
CA ALA A 185 -23.93 -0.98 10.53
C ALA A 185 -23.92 -0.46 11.98
N GLY A 186 -23.66 0.84 12.18
CA GLY A 186 -23.72 1.49 13.49
C GLY A 186 -25.11 1.44 14.13
N LEU A 187 -26.17 1.74 13.37
CA LEU A 187 -27.56 1.70 13.86
C LEU A 187 -27.99 0.27 14.23
N LEU A 188 -27.63 -0.73 13.43
CA LEU A 188 -27.91 -2.15 13.71
C LEU A 188 -27.12 -2.65 14.93
N LEU A 189 -25.84 -2.29 15.05
CA LEU A 189 -25.03 -2.63 16.22
C LEU A 189 -25.61 -1.98 17.49
N SER A 190 -26.00 -0.71 17.40
CA SER A 190 -26.63 0.02 18.51
C SER A 190 -27.95 -0.63 18.93
N THR A 191 -28.75 -1.10 17.96
CA THR A 191 -29.98 -1.87 18.23
C THR A 191 -29.69 -3.10 19.08
N ILE A 192 -28.70 -3.90 18.69
CA ILE A 192 -28.32 -5.15 19.39
C ILE A 192 -27.79 -4.82 20.78
N VAL A 193 -26.85 -3.88 20.90
CA VAL A 193 -26.23 -3.50 22.16
C VAL A 193 -27.30 -2.98 23.12
N ILE A 194 -28.05 -1.93 22.76
CA ILE A 194 -29.08 -1.34 23.63
C ILE A 194 -30.17 -2.36 23.97
N GLY A 195 -30.55 -3.21 23.00
CA GLY A 195 -31.55 -4.27 23.21
C GLY A 195 -31.09 -5.31 24.24
N LEU A 196 -29.84 -5.78 24.15
CA LEU A 196 -29.26 -6.68 25.14
C LEU A 196 -29.21 -6.05 26.53
N HIS A 197 -28.87 -4.77 26.64
CA HIS A 197 -28.83 -4.06 27.91
C HIS A 197 -30.24 -3.89 28.52
N ALA A 198 -31.26 -3.61 27.68
CA ALA A 198 -32.65 -3.57 28.12
C ALA A 198 -33.13 -4.92 28.67
N ILE A 199 -32.81 -6.02 27.97
CA ILE A 199 -33.16 -7.38 28.41
C ILE A 199 -32.44 -7.71 29.72
N ALA A 200 -31.14 -7.43 29.82
CA ALA A 200 -30.36 -7.66 31.03
C ALA A 200 -30.94 -6.90 32.23
N LEU A 201 -31.33 -5.64 32.04
CA LEU A 201 -31.92 -4.81 33.10
C LEU A 201 -33.31 -5.32 33.53
N ALA A 202 -34.13 -5.79 32.59
CA ALA A 202 -35.44 -6.35 32.88
C ALA A 202 -35.37 -7.73 33.58
N ALA A 203 -34.37 -8.55 33.25
CA ALA A 203 -34.22 -9.92 33.76
C ALA A 203 -33.48 -10.02 35.10
N ALA A 204 -32.84 -8.95 35.56
CA ALA A 204 -32.08 -8.95 36.80
C ALA A 204 -33.00 -8.77 38.04
N ASP A 205 -33.49 -9.89 38.58
CA ASP A 205 -34.29 -9.91 39.81
C ASP A 205 -33.49 -9.41 41.03
N ASN A 206 -32.21 -9.77 41.12
CA ASN A 206 -31.28 -9.28 42.15
C ASN A 206 -30.16 -8.44 41.50
N ARG A 207 -30.37 -7.12 41.47
CA ARG A 207 -29.48 -6.17 40.78
C ARG A 207 -28.12 -6.02 41.44
N THR A 208 -28.05 -6.09 42.76
CA THR A 208 -26.78 -6.07 43.50
C THR A 208 -25.92 -7.28 43.13
N GLN A 209 -26.52 -8.47 43.04
CA GLN A 209 -25.82 -9.68 42.60
C GLN A 209 -25.42 -9.60 41.13
N ALA A 210 -26.29 -9.10 40.25
CA ALA A 210 -25.98 -8.91 38.83
C ALA A 210 -24.81 -7.94 38.63
N GLY A 211 -24.83 -6.78 39.31
CA GLY A 211 -23.74 -5.81 39.30
C GLY A 211 -22.42 -6.42 39.79
N PHE A 212 -22.45 -7.19 40.88
CA PHE A 212 -21.27 -7.90 41.38
C PHE A 212 -20.70 -8.89 40.35
N ILE A 213 -21.55 -9.68 39.69
CA ILE A 213 -21.13 -10.63 38.64
C ILE A 213 -20.47 -9.89 37.47
N LEU A 214 -21.02 -8.76 37.05
CA LEU A 214 -20.44 -7.93 35.98
C LEU A 214 -19.07 -7.38 36.36
N VAL A 215 -18.88 -6.91 37.60
CA VAL A 215 -17.58 -6.46 38.10
C VAL A 215 -16.56 -7.61 38.09
N VAL A 216 -16.92 -8.79 38.61
CA VAL A 216 -16.03 -9.97 38.60
C VAL A 216 -15.67 -10.37 37.17
N THR A 217 -16.64 -10.35 36.27
CA THR A 217 -16.43 -10.65 34.85
C THR A 217 -15.51 -9.62 34.20
N ALA A 218 -15.67 -8.33 34.50
CA ALA A 218 -14.80 -7.27 34.02
C ALA A 218 -13.35 -7.43 34.52
N PHE A 219 -13.15 -7.86 35.77
CA PHE A 219 -11.81 -8.18 36.28
C PHE A 219 -11.17 -9.36 35.55
N VAL A 220 -11.92 -10.44 35.30
CA VAL A 220 -11.43 -11.57 34.51
C VAL A 220 -11.11 -11.13 33.08
N TRP A 221 -11.96 -10.30 32.47
CA TRP A 221 -11.73 -9.78 31.13
C TRP A 221 -10.53 -8.83 31.07
N THR A 222 -10.27 -8.09 32.15
CA THR A 222 -9.06 -7.27 32.29
C THR A 222 -7.81 -8.13 32.21
N PHE A 223 -7.78 -9.29 32.88
CA PHE A 223 -6.66 -10.21 32.77
C PHE A 223 -6.42 -10.67 31.33
N PHE A 224 -7.48 -11.03 30.60
CA PHE A 224 -7.39 -11.37 29.18
C PHE A 224 -6.91 -10.19 28.33
N ALA A 225 -7.44 -8.99 28.55
CA ALA A 225 -7.00 -7.78 27.84
C ALA A 225 -5.53 -7.44 28.12
N THR A 226 -5.05 -7.64 29.35
CA THR A 226 -3.62 -7.47 29.68
C THR A 226 -2.76 -8.49 28.95
N TRP A 227 -3.18 -9.76 28.88
CA TRP A 227 -2.46 -10.78 28.11
C TRP A 227 -2.40 -10.44 26.61
N GLN A 228 -3.51 -9.96 26.05
CA GLN A 228 -3.57 -9.52 24.66
C GLN A 228 -2.71 -8.28 24.40
N LEU A 229 -2.66 -7.34 25.35
CA LEU A 229 -1.76 -6.19 25.30
C LEU A 229 -0.29 -6.63 25.31
N GLN A 230 0.06 -7.61 26.14
CA GLN A 230 1.41 -8.17 26.15
C GLN A 230 1.77 -8.77 24.77
N LYS A 231 0.82 -9.47 24.15
CA LYS A 231 0.99 -10.01 22.80
C LYS A 231 1.16 -8.90 21.75
N SER A 232 0.42 -7.78 21.85
CA SER A 232 0.60 -6.64 20.95
C SER A 232 1.96 -5.97 21.14
N LEU A 233 2.45 -5.84 22.38
CA LEU A 233 3.80 -5.31 22.65
C LEU A 233 4.92 -6.19 22.07
N PHE A 234 4.75 -7.52 22.11
CA PHE A 234 5.69 -8.42 21.41
C PHE A 234 5.64 -8.27 19.89
N ALA A 235 4.45 -8.14 19.32
CA ALA A 235 4.28 -7.88 17.89
C ALA A 235 4.88 -6.52 17.48
N GLU A 236 4.78 -5.51 18.34
CA GLU A 236 5.38 -4.19 18.14
C GLU A 236 6.90 -4.26 18.12
N ASN A 237 7.51 -4.96 19.08
CA ASN A 237 8.96 -5.17 19.10
C ASN A 237 9.47 -5.90 17.85
N GLU A 238 8.75 -6.92 17.40
CA GLU A 238 9.05 -7.64 16.16
C GLU A 238 8.96 -6.70 14.93
N MET A 239 7.91 -5.88 14.88
CA MET A 239 7.74 -4.88 13.82
C MET A 239 8.85 -3.83 13.81
N ILE A 240 9.23 -3.30 14.98
CA ILE A 240 10.34 -2.34 15.10
C ILE A 240 11.67 -2.99 14.68
N ALA A 241 11.91 -4.25 15.06
CA ALA A 241 13.12 -4.96 14.64
C ALA A 241 13.18 -5.15 13.12
N ASN A 242 12.07 -5.55 12.50
CA ASN A 242 11.99 -5.71 11.04
C ASN A 242 12.06 -4.36 10.31
N ARG A 243 11.48 -3.29 10.87
CA ARG A 243 11.60 -1.90 10.37
C ARG A 243 13.06 -1.47 10.29
N ASN A 244 13.81 -1.73 11.36
CA ASN A 244 15.23 -1.37 11.45
C ASN A 244 16.07 -2.18 10.46
N ARG A 245 15.78 -3.49 10.28
CA ARG A 245 16.45 -4.31 9.26
C ARG A 245 16.21 -3.77 7.85
N ALA A 246 14.97 -3.39 7.55
CA ALA A 246 14.62 -2.76 6.28
C ALA A 246 15.14 -1.31 6.12
N GLY A 247 15.82 -0.75 7.13
CA GLY A 247 16.43 0.59 7.06
C GLY A 247 15.42 1.74 6.96
N LEU A 248 14.27 1.59 7.62
CA LEU A 248 13.14 2.52 7.57
C LEU A 248 13.07 3.42 8.82
N GLU A 249 12.77 4.71 8.61
CA GLU A 249 12.61 5.68 9.70
C GLU A 249 11.23 5.57 10.39
N GLU A 250 11.19 5.99 11.65
CA GLU A 250 9.98 6.00 12.47
C GLU A 250 8.93 6.99 11.93
N GLY A 251 7.67 6.54 11.82
CA GLY A 251 6.58 7.34 11.24
C GLY A 251 6.46 7.28 9.71
N THR A 252 7.28 6.47 9.03
CA THR A 252 7.14 6.23 7.59
C THR A 252 5.95 5.30 7.31
N ASP A 253 4.86 5.85 6.79
CA ASP A 253 3.75 5.04 6.27
C ASP A 253 4.14 4.48 4.89
N ILE A 254 4.31 3.17 4.80
CA ILE A 254 4.68 2.50 3.56
C ILE A 254 3.42 1.94 2.94
N VAL A 255 3.09 2.43 1.74
CA VAL A 255 2.04 1.82 0.94
C VAL A 255 2.72 0.90 -0.06
N TYR A 256 2.70 -0.37 0.30
CA TYR A 256 3.00 -1.44 -0.61
C TYR A 256 1.71 -2.20 -0.89
N SER A 257 1.46 -2.47 -2.17
CA SER A 257 0.29 -3.17 -2.66
C SER A 257 0.70 -4.61 -2.97
N ASP A 258 0.42 -5.55 -2.07
CA ASP A 258 0.29 -6.99 -2.40
C ASP A 258 -1.22 -7.26 -2.62
N ASP A 259 -1.70 -8.10 -3.52
CA ASP A 259 -1.27 -9.47 -3.82
C ASP A 259 -1.80 -9.89 -5.20
N ASP A 260 -0.92 -10.00 -6.19
CA ASP A 260 -1.04 -10.93 -7.31
C ASP A 260 0.29 -10.91 -8.08
N LYS A 261 0.58 -11.94 -8.87
CA LYS A 261 1.78 -11.94 -9.75
C LYS A 261 1.82 -10.75 -10.75
N SER A 262 0.77 -9.92 -10.77
CA SER A 262 0.62 -8.67 -11.51
C SER A 262 0.37 -7.39 -10.68
N SER A 263 0.19 -7.42 -9.35
CA SER A 263 -0.39 -6.29 -8.58
C SER A 263 0.58 -5.16 -8.22
N GLY A 264 1.90 -5.39 -8.26
CA GLY A 264 2.92 -4.37 -8.00
C GLY A 264 3.48 -3.69 -9.27
N LEU A 265 3.03 -4.10 -10.45
CA LEU A 265 3.48 -3.51 -11.71
C LEU A 265 2.62 -2.28 -12.02
N LEU A 266 3.18 -1.10 -11.79
CA LEU A 266 2.56 0.14 -12.24
C LEU A 266 2.71 0.25 -13.76
N GLN A 267 1.64 0.67 -14.42
CA GLN A 267 1.62 0.87 -15.87
C GLN A 267 1.00 2.22 -16.22
N ASP A 268 1.54 2.84 -17.26
CA ASP A 268 0.94 3.97 -17.95
C ASP A 268 0.60 3.52 -19.38
N THR A 269 -0.70 3.36 -19.63
CA THR A 269 -1.24 2.92 -20.93
C THR A 269 -1.09 3.95 -22.03
N LYS A 270 -0.82 5.22 -21.70
CA LYS A 270 -0.63 6.29 -22.69
C LYS A 270 0.78 6.26 -23.29
N THR A 271 1.79 6.06 -22.45
CA THR A 271 3.19 6.08 -22.88
C THR A 271 3.76 4.68 -23.13
N GLY A 272 3.11 3.63 -22.61
CA GLY A 272 3.65 2.27 -22.60
C GLY A 272 4.65 2.03 -21.47
N LEU A 273 4.85 3.01 -20.58
CA LEU A 273 5.76 2.89 -19.45
C LEU A 273 5.24 1.87 -18.43
N ARG A 274 6.13 1.04 -17.91
CA ARG A 274 5.82 0.08 -16.84
C ARG A 274 6.97 -0.09 -15.86
N GLY A 275 6.68 -0.44 -14.62
CA GLY A 275 7.71 -0.67 -13.63
C GLY A 275 7.17 -0.99 -12.24
N ARG A 276 8.04 -1.57 -11.42
CA ARG A 276 7.77 -1.84 -10.01
C ARG A 276 8.82 -1.09 -9.19
N PRO A 277 8.46 0.04 -8.55
CA PRO A 277 9.34 0.71 -7.60
C PRO A 277 9.71 -0.24 -6.45
N ASP A 278 10.90 -0.09 -5.88
CA ASP A 278 11.29 -0.87 -4.69
C ASP A 278 10.38 -0.56 -3.51
N GLN A 279 10.04 0.73 -3.32
CA GLN A 279 9.20 1.20 -2.24
C GLN A 279 8.44 2.49 -2.63
N ILE A 280 7.24 2.67 -2.06
CA ILE A 280 6.51 3.93 -2.08
C ILE A 280 6.20 4.31 -0.62
N ILE A 281 6.68 5.46 -0.18
CA ILE A 281 6.42 6.01 1.15
C ILE A 281 5.38 7.13 1.06
N ILE A 282 4.57 7.32 2.11
CA ILE A 282 3.66 8.44 2.24
C ILE A 282 4.24 9.46 3.21
N ILE A 283 4.43 10.69 2.74
CA ILE A 283 4.82 11.84 3.56
C ILE A 283 3.79 12.93 3.32
N ASP A 284 3.12 13.43 4.36
CA ASP A 284 2.10 14.48 4.25
C ASP A 284 0.97 14.20 3.22
N GLY A 285 0.67 12.92 2.98
CA GLY A 285 -0.33 12.48 1.99
C GLY A 285 0.13 12.47 0.53
N GLU A 286 1.42 12.72 0.28
CA GLU A 286 2.14 12.57 -1.00
C GLU A 286 2.73 11.16 -1.11
N PHE A 287 2.67 10.54 -2.29
CA PHE A 287 3.26 9.21 -2.54
C PHE A 287 4.65 9.38 -3.15
N ILE A 288 5.70 9.11 -2.38
CA ILE A 288 7.10 9.32 -2.77
C ILE A 288 7.74 7.96 -3.11
N PRO A 289 8.10 7.68 -4.37
CA PRO A 289 8.83 6.47 -4.70
C PRO A 289 10.27 6.55 -4.21
N VAL A 290 10.77 5.44 -3.67
CA VAL A 290 12.15 5.27 -3.21
C VAL A 290 12.77 4.11 -3.99
N GLU A 291 13.94 4.36 -4.59
CA GLU A 291 14.73 3.35 -5.32
C GLU A 291 16.06 3.15 -4.59
N GLN A 292 16.38 1.90 -4.25
CA GLN A 292 17.58 1.56 -3.50
C GLN A 292 18.66 0.96 -4.40
N LYS A 293 19.89 1.50 -4.31
CA LYS A 293 21.04 1.02 -5.08
C LYS A 293 22.08 0.38 -4.17
N THR A 294 22.37 -0.89 -4.43
CA THR A 294 23.27 -1.75 -3.64
C THR A 294 24.74 -1.72 -4.09
N GLY A 295 25.03 -0.95 -5.14
CA GLY A 295 26.36 -0.78 -5.74
C GLY A 295 27.21 0.29 -5.06
N ARG A 296 28.32 0.66 -5.73
CA ARG A 296 29.23 1.70 -5.23
C ARG A 296 28.51 3.05 -5.12
N VAL A 297 28.56 3.67 -3.95
CA VAL A 297 27.99 4.98 -3.66
C VAL A 297 28.69 6.07 -4.48
N PRO A 298 27.99 6.79 -5.37
CA PRO A 298 28.57 7.87 -6.15
C PRO A 298 28.41 9.23 -5.45
N LYS A 299 29.32 10.19 -5.70
CA LYS A 299 29.20 11.56 -5.15
C LYS A 299 27.94 12.31 -5.62
N LYS A 300 27.39 11.92 -6.77
CA LYS A 300 26.15 12.44 -7.35
C LYS A 300 25.40 11.29 -8.00
N PRO A 301 24.06 11.28 -8.00
CA PRO A 301 23.28 10.22 -8.62
C PRO A 301 23.67 10.00 -10.08
N HIS A 302 23.80 8.74 -10.48
CA HIS A 302 24.02 8.42 -11.89
C HIS A 302 22.78 8.79 -12.71
N GLN A 303 22.99 9.33 -13.90
CA GLN A 303 21.88 9.73 -14.79
C GLN A 303 20.94 8.56 -15.12
N SER A 304 21.48 7.34 -15.22
CA SER A 304 20.68 6.12 -15.43
C SER A 304 19.73 5.85 -14.27
N HIS A 305 20.22 5.95 -13.03
CA HIS A 305 19.39 5.77 -11.83
C HIS A 305 18.37 6.91 -11.70
N ARG A 306 18.78 8.15 -12.04
CA ARG A 306 17.86 9.29 -12.07
C ARG A 306 16.70 9.04 -13.04
N LEU A 307 16.98 8.60 -14.27
CA LEU A 307 15.92 8.36 -15.25
C LEU A 307 14.99 7.22 -14.84
N GLN A 308 15.51 6.16 -14.22
CA GLN A 308 14.69 5.09 -13.67
C GLN A 308 13.74 5.59 -12.57
N LEU A 309 14.24 6.41 -11.64
CA LEU A 309 13.41 7.00 -10.60
C LEU A 309 12.35 7.94 -11.20
N LEU A 310 12.70 8.74 -12.22
CA LEU A 310 11.72 9.58 -12.93
C LEU A 310 10.58 8.73 -13.53
N ALA A 311 10.91 7.56 -14.07
CA ALA A 311 9.90 6.62 -14.55
C ALA A 311 8.97 6.17 -13.41
N TYR A 312 9.51 5.85 -12.24
CA TYR A 312 8.68 5.50 -11.08
C TYR A 312 7.82 6.67 -10.59
N ILE A 313 8.34 7.90 -10.55
CA ILE A 313 7.56 9.08 -10.18
C ILE A 313 6.37 9.27 -11.14
N SER A 314 6.60 9.16 -12.45
CA SER A 314 5.52 9.25 -13.46
C SER A 314 4.49 8.12 -13.32
N LEU A 315 4.94 6.91 -13.01
CA LEU A 315 4.05 5.77 -12.76
C LEU A 315 3.20 5.98 -11.51
N VAL A 316 3.78 6.50 -10.43
CA VAL A 316 3.07 6.86 -9.20
C VAL A 316 2.07 7.98 -9.46
N GLU A 317 2.45 9.04 -10.17
CA GLU A 317 1.54 10.14 -10.56
C GLU A 317 0.33 9.61 -11.35
N THR A 318 0.58 8.74 -12.33
CA THR A 318 -0.47 8.18 -13.20
C THR A 318 -1.46 7.30 -12.44
N ASN A 319 -0.96 6.47 -11.51
CA ASN A 319 -1.76 5.48 -10.79
C ASN A 319 -2.44 6.07 -9.54
N THR A 320 -1.83 7.06 -8.87
CA THR A 320 -2.39 7.69 -7.66
C THR A 320 -3.19 8.96 -7.95
N LYS A 321 -3.07 9.53 -9.17
CA LYS A 321 -3.62 10.84 -9.56
C LYS A 321 -3.11 12.01 -8.73
N LYS A 322 -2.05 11.80 -7.94
CA LYS A 322 -1.34 12.84 -7.18
C LYS A 322 0.07 12.96 -7.73
N ALA A 323 0.50 14.18 -8.04
CA ALA A 323 1.84 14.43 -8.59
C ALA A 323 2.86 14.52 -7.45
N PRO A 324 3.78 13.54 -7.30
CA PRO A 324 4.79 13.61 -6.25
C PRO A 324 5.74 14.78 -6.53
N PRO A 325 6.14 15.58 -5.53
CA PRO A 325 7.08 16.68 -5.73
C PRO A 325 8.48 16.18 -6.07
N TYR A 326 8.84 14.98 -5.60
CA TYR A 326 10.12 14.33 -5.84
C TYR A 326 10.02 12.82 -5.60
N GLY A 327 11.07 12.08 -5.97
CA GLY A 327 11.37 10.74 -5.50
C GLY A 327 12.73 10.69 -4.80
N VAL A 328 13.07 9.57 -4.17
CA VAL A 328 14.34 9.41 -3.42
C VAL A 328 15.18 8.29 -4.02
N LEU A 329 16.44 8.58 -4.34
CA LEU A 329 17.47 7.59 -4.66
C LEU A 329 18.33 7.36 -3.43
N LYS A 330 18.32 6.14 -2.90
CA LYS A 330 19.10 5.75 -1.71
C LYS A 330 20.29 4.88 -2.12
N TYR A 331 21.50 5.32 -1.82
CA TYR A 331 22.75 4.58 -2.02
C TYR A 331 23.32 4.15 -0.65
N GLY A 332 23.26 2.85 -0.34
CA GLY A 332 23.60 2.38 1.01
C GLY A 332 22.63 2.92 2.07
N GLU A 333 23.08 3.06 3.33
CA GLU A 333 22.19 3.48 4.43
C GLU A 333 22.05 5.00 4.56
N GLU A 334 23.14 5.75 4.35
CA GLU A 334 23.21 7.18 4.72
C GLU A 334 23.14 8.16 3.54
N ASP A 335 23.22 7.69 2.28
CA ASP A 335 23.30 8.60 1.12
C ASP A 335 21.99 8.62 0.32
N ALA A 336 21.11 9.56 0.66
CA ALA A 336 19.81 9.78 0.03
C ALA A 336 19.81 11.05 -0.83
N HIS A 337 19.34 10.93 -2.08
CA HIS A 337 19.25 12.05 -3.02
C HIS A 337 17.81 12.23 -3.49
N GLN A 338 17.29 13.44 -3.35
CA GLN A 338 15.99 13.80 -3.91
C GLN A 338 16.11 14.10 -5.41
N VAL A 339 15.16 13.57 -6.19
CA VAL A 339 15.01 13.86 -7.62
C VAL A 339 13.65 14.51 -7.81
N PHE A 340 13.66 15.82 -8.09
CA PHE A 340 12.44 16.61 -8.27
C PHE A 340 11.69 16.29 -9.57
N TRP A 341 10.36 16.40 -9.49
CA TRP A 341 9.44 16.15 -10.59
C TRP A 341 9.00 17.46 -11.28
N ASP A 342 9.95 18.12 -11.93
CA ASP A 342 9.73 19.35 -12.69
C ASP A 342 9.42 19.10 -14.17
N GLU A 343 9.07 20.15 -14.91
CA GLU A 343 8.74 20.05 -16.34
C GLU A 343 9.91 19.52 -17.18
N HIS A 344 11.14 19.85 -16.78
CA HIS A 344 12.34 19.35 -17.45
C HIS A 344 12.52 17.83 -17.23
N ALA A 345 12.19 17.32 -16.05
CA ALA A 345 12.19 15.90 -15.74
C ALA A 345 11.12 15.14 -16.54
N LYS A 346 9.92 15.72 -16.70
CA LYS A 346 8.84 15.18 -17.54
C LYS A 346 9.27 15.08 -19.00
N GLU A 347 9.83 16.16 -19.54
CA GLU A 347 10.33 16.21 -20.91
C GLU A 347 11.46 15.19 -21.14
N LEU A 348 12.43 15.12 -20.21
CA LEU A 348 13.53 14.16 -20.28
C LEU A 348 13.01 12.71 -20.29
N LEU A 349 12.05 12.38 -19.43
CA LEU A 349 11.46 11.05 -19.37
C LEU A 349 10.75 10.70 -20.68
N HIS A 350 9.85 11.57 -21.15
CA HIS A 350 9.10 11.34 -22.39
C HIS A 350 10.02 11.19 -23.60
N ASN A 351 11.01 12.07 -23.75
CA ASN A 351 11.98 11.98 -24.84
C ASN A 351 12.77 10.66 -24.79
N SER A 352 13.13 10.21 -23.58
CA SER A 352 13.83 8.93 -23.41
C SER A 352 12.94 7.73 -23.76
N ILE A 353 11.66 7.74 -23.39
CA ILE A 353 10.70 6.69 -23.76
C ILE A 353 10.56 6.62 -25.29
N LYS A 354 10.31 7.76 -25.94
CA LYS A 354 10.15 7.85 -27.40
C LYS A 354 11.39 7.33 -28.13
N GLU A 355 12.57 7.72 -27.67
CA GLU A 355 13.83 7.27 -28.29
C GLU A 355 14.04 5.75 -28.12
N VAL A 356 13.73 5.18 -26.95
CA VAL A 356 13.79 3.73 -26.75
C VAL A 356 12.80 3.01 -27.66
N GLN A 357 11.56 3.48 -27.75
CA GLN A 357 10.54 2.90 -28.63
C GLN A 357 10.92 2.99 -30.11
N LYS A 358 11.46 4.13 -30.54
CA LYS A 358 12.01 4.31 -31.89
C LYS A 358 13.08 3.28 -32.21
N LEU A 359 14.06 3.13 -31.31
CA LEU A 359 15.15 2.16 -31.46
C LEU A 359 14.66 0.71 -31.40
N MET A 360 13.48 0.43 -30.84
CA MET A 360 12.86 -0.89 -30.91
C MET A 360 12.39 -1.23 -32.33
N ILE A 361 12.00 -0.23 -33.13
CA ILE A 361 11.52 -0.42 -34.50
C ILE A 361 12.66 -0.24 -35.51
N GLU A 362 13.45 0.83 -35.41
CA GLU A 362 14.51 1.15 -36.37
C GLU A 362 15.80 0.36 -36.11
N GLY A 363 15.99 -0.11 -34.88
CA GLY A 363 17.24 -0.71 -34.44
C GLY A 363 18.39 0.30 -34.40
N GLY A 364 19.62 -0.20 -34.49
CA GLY A 364 20.80 0.66 -34.72
C GLY A 364 21.33 1.45 -33.50
N ALA A 365 20.97 1.06 -32.28
CA ALA A 365 21.49 1.69 -31.06
C ALA A 365 23.03 1.70 -31.01
N LYS A 366 23.62 2.89 -30.80
CA LYS A 366 25.07 3.13 -30.78
C LYS A 366 25.57 3.53 -29.39
N ARG A 367 26.85 3.31 -29.12
CA ARG A 367 27.50 3.73 -27.87
C ARG A 367 27.37 5.24 -27.69
N ASN A 368 27.04 5.67 -26.48
CA ASN A 368 26.81 7.09 -26.13
C ASN A 368 27.96 7.71 -25.31
N HIS A 369 29.14 7.08 -25.28
CA HIS A 369 30.26 7.52 -24.44
C HIS A 369 31.63 7.10 -25.00
N GLU A 370 32.67 7.84 -24.62
CA GLU A 370 34.09 7.55 -24.93
C GLU A 370 34.89 7.11 -23.68
N ARG A 371 34.23 6.54 -22.67
CA ARG A 371 34.86 6.13 -21.40
C ARG A 371 35.19 4.64 -21.38
N GLU A 372 36.46 4.30 -21.56
CA GLU A 372 36.95 2.90 -21.52
C GLU A 372 36.58 2.18 -20.20
N GLY A 373 36.69 2.86 -19.06
CA GLY A 373 36.35 2.29 -17.75
C GLY A 373 34.90 1.80 -17.62
N LYS A 374 33.95 2.39 -18.35
CA LYS A 374 32.56 1.87 -18.42
C LYS A 374 32.52 0.54 -19.18
N CYS A 375 33.22 0.45 -20.31
CA CYS A 375 33.30 -0.78 -21.10
C CYS A 375 33.98 -1.90 -20.32
N ARG A 376 35.07 -1.59 -19.58
CA ARG A 376 35.82 -2.56 -18.78
C ARG A 376 34.94 -3.29 -17.78
N ASN A 377 34.05 -2.57 -17.09
CA ASN A 377 33.14 -3.09 -16.05
C ASN A 377 31.74 -3.43 -16.58
N CYS A 378 31.52 -3.41 -17.90
CA CYS A 378 30.23 -3.71 -18.49
C CYS A 378 29.97 -5.22 -18.46
N SER A 379 28.87 -5.64 -17.86
CA SER A 379 28.49 -7.05 -17.75
C SER A 379 28.20 -7.74 -19.08
N ARG A 380 27.96 -6.97 -20.14
CA ARG A 380 27.69 -7.44 -21.51
C ARG A 380 28.85 -7.19 -22.46
N ARG A 381 30.04 -6.87 -21.94
CA ARG A 381 31.24 -6.62 -22.74
C ARG A 381 31.57 -7.78 -23.67
N HIS A 382 31.40 -9.03 -23.22
CA HIS A 382 31.67 -10.24 -23.99
C HIS A 382 30.89 -10.33 -25.32
N ALA A 383 29.77 -9.62 -25.46
CA ALA A 383 28.94 -9.56 -26.67
C ALA A 383 28.99 -8.19 -27.36
N CYS A 384 29.87 -7.27 -26.91
CA CYS A 384 29.88 -5.88 -27.37
C CYS A 384 31.02 -5.60 -28.37
N GLU A 385 30.67 -5.53 -29.65
CA GLU A 385 31.59 -5.16 -30.73
C GLU A 385 32.04 -3.69 -30.66
N GLN A 386 31.30 -2.83 -29.94
CA GLN A 386 31.62 -1.41 -29.75
C GLN A 386 32.36 -1.15 -28.44
N SER A 387 32.94 -2.18 -27.81
CA SER A 387 33.74 -1.99 -26.58
C SER A 387 34.99 -1.17 -26.87
N LEU A 388 35.28 -0.20 -26.00
CA LEU A 388 36.56 0.53 -26.00
C LEU A 388 37.68 -0.24 -25.32
N PHE A 389 37.32 -1.28 -24.57
CA PHE A 389 38.26 -2.15 -23.88
C PHE A 389 38.31 -3.50 -24.56
N THR A 390 39.50 -3.91 -24.99
CA THR A 390 39.83 -5.26 -25.44
C THR A 390 40.81 -5.85 -24.41
N GLU A 391 40.57 -7.09 -23.98
CA GLU A 391 41.42 -7.79 -23.01
C GLU A 391 42.77 -8.21 -23.58
#